data_AF-A0A529Y724-F1
#
_entry.id   AF-A0A529Y724-F1
#
_cell.length_a   1.000
_cell.length_b   1.000
_cell.length_c   1.000
_cell.angle_alpha   90.00
_cell.angle_beta   90.00
_cell.angle_gamma   90.00
#
_symmetry.space_group_name_H-M   'P 1'
#
loop_
_entity.id
_entity.type
_entity.pdbx_description
1 polymer ?
#
loop_
_entity_poly.entity_id
_entity_poly.type
_entity_poly.pdbx_seq_one_letter_code
_entity_poly.pdbx_strand_id
1 'polypeptide(L)'
;IEVVRRYSLASRNTAEAFVKEMLRYNIAEYISASGDGRAHPMRVTEGTIETFTGWIHAHLRTLDRIDGGNRLTTFLDRPGMLSRLQPLIADGLLASQGVREPGRTFSLFIWLNNGGIVMDWLMSGIDPEDAHLDRIPTSVISVSEFAHWLKLSRTHLARKLNDAEALGSIGWVGQRGHSVMWVSRQFFDEYMVMQTSKLAVVDLAFDDSLSQGYES
;
A
#
# COMPACT_ATOMS: atom_id res chain seq x y z
N ILE A 1 16.54 10.94 -7.32
CA ILE A 1 17.58 10.02 -7.89
C ILE A 1 18.58 9.57 -6.82
N GLU A 2 18.99 10.44 -5.90
CA GLU A 2 19.96 10.13 -4.85
C GLU A 2 19.48 9.07 -3.83
N VAL A 3 18.21 9.12 -3.39
CA VAL A 3 17.62 8.10 -2.50
C VAL A 3 17.50 6.72 -3.16
N VAL A 4 17.19 6.67 -4.47
CA VAL A 4 17.14 5.42 -5.26
C VAL A 4 18.51 4.76 -5.35
N ARG A 5 19.60 5.56 -5.42
CA ARG A 5 20.97 5.06 -5.36
C ARG A 5 21.35 4.56 -3.97
N ARG A 6 20.93 5.26 -2.91
CA ARG A 6 21.29 4.92 -1.52
C ARG A 6 20.76 3.55 -1.09
N TYR A 7 19.60 3.14 -1.61
CA TYR A 7 18.98 1.85 -1.28
C TYR A 7 19.04 0.82 -2.43
N SER A 8 19.77 1.10 -3.53
CA SER A 8 19.85 0.23 -4.72
C SER A 8 18.48 -0.20 -5.29
N LEU A 9 17.46 0.66 -5.17
CA LEU A 9 16.07 0.29 -5.48
C LEU A 9 15.78 0.23 -6.99
N ALA A 10 16.57 0.92 -7.82
CA ALA A 10 16.36 0.95 -9.26
C ALA A 10 17.57 1.46 -10.06
N SER A 11 17.72 1.01 -11.31
CA SER A 11 18.68 1.59 -12.25
C SER A 11 18.29 3.02 -12.64
N ARG A 12 19.21 3.81 -13.20
CA ARG A 12 18.89 5.15 -13.74
C ARG A 12 17.75 5.09 -14.76
N ASN A 13 17.77 4.10 -15.65
CA ASN A 13 16.74 3.90 -16.67
C ASN A 13 15.39 3.59 -16.04
N THR A 14 15.38 2.82 -14.94
CA THR A 14 14.16 2.51 -14.18
C THR A 14 13.60 3.76 -13.49
N ALA A 15 14.46 4.61 -12.91
CA ALA A 15 14.04 5.86 -12.30
C ALA A 15 13.47 6.86 -13.34
N GLU A 16 14.10 6.96 -14.51
CA GLU A 16 13.59 7.80 -15.61
C GLU A 16 12.26 7.28 -16.16
N ALA A 17 12.08 5.96 -16.27
CA ALA A 17 10.81 5.36 -16.65
C ALA A 17 9.71 5.66 -15.62
N PHE A 18 10.01 5.54 -14.33
CA PHE A 18 9.06 5.85 -13.26
C PHE A 18 8.59 7.31 -13.28
N VAL A 19 9.50 8.26 -13.48
CA VAL A 19 9.14 9.68 -13.62
C VAL A 19 8.24 9.91 -14.84
N LYS A 20 8.52 9.26 -15.98
CA LYS A 20 7.65 9.34 -17.17
C LYS A 20 6.25 8.80 -16.88
N GLU A 21 6.15 7.72 -16.11
CA GLU A 21 4.84 7.18 -15.68
C GLU A 21 4.13 8.14 -14.74
N MET A 22 4.82 8.74 -13.77
CA MET A 22 4.23 9.75 -12.88
C MET A 22 3.63 10.92 -13.67
N LEU A 23 4.32 11.41 -14.70
CA LEU A 23 3.81 12.46 -15.58
C LEU A 23 2.62 11.96 -16.44
N ARG A 24 2.75 10.77 -17.02
CA ARG A 24 1.71 10.17 -17.88
C ARG A 24 0.40 9.94 -17.13
N TYR A 25 0.48 9.53 -15.87
CA TYR A 25 -0.68 9.24 -15.02
C TYR A 25 -1.11 10.44 -14.16
N ASN A 26 -0.58 11.64 -14.45
CA ASN A 26 -0.93 12.88 -13.75
C ASN A 26 -0.69 12.84 -12.23
N ILE A 27 0.32 12.07 -11.82
CA ILE A 27 0.82 12.03 -10.43
C ILE A 27 1.77 13.22 -10.18
N ALA A 28 2.55 13.58 -11.19
CA ALA A 28 3.39 14.78 -11.19
C ALA A 28 3.12 15.60 -12.45
N GLU A 29 3.45 16.89 -12.38
CA GLU A 29 3.37 17.83 -13.49
C GLU A 29 4.58 18.74 -13.50
N TYR A 30 4.94 19.21 -14.69
CA TYR A 30 5.98 20.23 -14.83
C TYR A 30 5.46 21.57 -14.32
N ILE A 31 6.31 22.26 -13.57
CA ILE A 31 6.08 23.65 -13.21
C ILE A 31 6.46 24.49 -14.44
N SER A 32 5.60 25.39 -14.88
CA SER A 32 5.90 26.34 -15.95
C SER A 32 7.14 27.15 -15.57
N ALA A 33 8.29 26.84 -16.17
CA ALA A 33 9.54 27.52 -15.85
C ALA A 33 9.49 28.95 -16.42
N SER A 34 9.46 29.94 -15.54
CA SER A 34 9.86 31.30 -15.87
C SER A 34 11.39 31.37 -15.78
N GLY A 35 12.10 30.81 -16.77
CA GLY A 35 13.55 30.97 -16.92
C GLY A 35 14.36 29.69 -17.23
N ASP A 36 15.45 29.91 -17.96
CA ASP A 36 16.50 29.03 -18.50
C ASP A 36 16.18 27.52 -18.64
N GLY A 37 15.93 27.08 -19.88
CA GLY A 37 15.37 25.78 -20.30
C GLY A 37 16.19 24.52 -20.02
N ARG A 38 17.06 24.55 -19.01
CA ARG A 38 17.86 23.40 -18.55
C ARG A 38 17.27 22.71 -17.32
N ALA A 39 16.48 23.40 -16.51
CA ALA A 39 15.77 22.82 -15.39
C ALA A 39 14.29 22.66 -15.74
N HIS A 40 13.77 21.43 -15.63
CA HIS A 40 12.33 21.14 -15.74
C HIS A 40 11.83 20.77 -14.33
N PRO A 41 11.63 21.76 -13.44
CA PRO A 41 11.14 21.48 -12.09
C PRO A 41 9.75 20.83 -12.18
N MET A 42 9.52 19.85 -11.33
CA MET A 42 8.26 19.11 -11.24
C MET A 42 7.65 19.31 -9.86
N ARG A 43 6.33 19.28 -9.79
CA ARG A 43 5.57 19.15 -8.53
C ARG A 43 4.62 17.97 -8.63
N VAL A 44 4.23 17.44 -7.48
CA VAL A 44 3.08 16.51 -7.42
C VAL A 44 1.79 17.29 -7.70
N THR A 45 0.83 16.63 -8.34
CA THR A 45 -0.48 17.24 -8.62
C THR A 45 -1.32 17.36 -7.36
N GLU A 46 -2.29 18.28 -7.36
CA GLU A 46 -3.23 18.45 -6.23
C GLU A 46 -3.98 17.16 -5.91
N GLY A 47 -4.48 16.44 -6.93
CA GLY A 47 -5.14 15.15 -6.73
C GLY A 47 -4.23 14.07 -6.12
N THR A 48 -2.91 14.14 -6.35
CA THR A 48 -1.94 13.26 -5.67
C THR A 48 -1.80 13.62 -4.19
N ILE A 49 -1.76 14.92 -3.89
CA ILE A 49 -1.73 15.43 -2.51
C ILE A 49 -2.99 15.01 -1.76
N GLU A 50 -4.17 15.17 -2.37
CA GLU A 50 -5.45 14.74 -1.79
C GLU A 50 -5.48 13.23 -1.52
N THR A 51 -5.05 12.42 -2.49
CA THR A 51 -4.99 10.96 -2.36
C THR A 51 -4.07 10.55 -1.21
N PHE A 52 -2.89 11.16 -1.12
CA PHE A 52 -1.93 10.85 -0.06
C PHE A 52 -2.39 11.34 1.31
N THR A 53 -3.10 12.48 1.36
CA THR A 53 -3.74 12.98 2.58
C THR A 53 -4.80 12.01 3.07
N GLY A 54 -5.65 11.48 2.17
CA GLY A 54 -6.63 10.45 2.50
C GLY A 54 -5.97 9.16 3.01
N TRP A 55 -4.83 8.76 2.42
CA TRP A 55 -4.05 7.63 2.90
C TRP A 55 -3.54 7.86 4.34
N ILE A 56 -2.90 9.00 4.64
CA ILE A 56 -2.44 9.32 6.01
C ILE A 56 -3.62 9.33 6.98
N HIS A 57 -4.72 9.99 6.61
CA HIS A 57 -5.93 10.04 7.42
C HIS A 57 -6.40 8.63 7.83
N ALA A 58 -6.45 7.68 6.89
CA ALA A 58 -6.86 6.30 7.18
C ALA A 58 -5.91 5.60 8.17
N HIS A 59 -4.59 5.81 8.06
CA HIS A 59 -3.61 5.18 8.93
C HIS A 59 -3.62 5.79 10.33
N LEU A 60 -3.65 7.12 10.46
CA LEU A 60 -3.73 7.78 11.76
C LEU A 60 -5.03 7.43 12.49
N ARG A 61 -6.16 7.40 11.77
CA ARG A 61 -7.44 6.93 12.34
C ARG A 61 -7.35 5.48 12.85
N THR A 62 -6.62 4.63 12.13
CA THR A 62 -6.46 3.23 12.52
C THR A 62 -5.63 3.11 13.80
N LEU A 63 -4.50 3.82 13.88
CA LEU A 63 -3.67 3.91 15.09
C LEU A 63 -4.49 4.41 16.29
N ASP A 64 -5.19 5.54 16.13
CA ASP A 64 -6.00 6.13 17.20
C ASP A 64 -7.13 5.20 17.68
N ARG A 65 -7.66 4.33 16.81
CA ARG A 65 -8.65 3.31 17.22
C ARG A 65 -8.04 2.13 17.99
N ILE A 66 -6.75 1.85 17.78
CA ILE A 66 -6.03 0.77 18.45
C ILE A 66 -5.65 1.20 19.87
N ASP A 67 -5.15 2.42 20.05
CA ASP A 67 -4.57 2.87 21.32
C ASP A 67 -5.30 4.05 21.99
N GLY A 68 -6.36 4.58 21.38
CA GLY A 68 -7.12 5.72 21.91
C GLY A 68 -6.43 7.08 21.71
N GLY A 69 -5.44 7.16 20.83
CA GLY A 69 -4.69 8.38 20.52
C GLY A 69 -5.51 9.48 19.82
N ASN A 70 -4.82 10.59 19.50
CA ASN A 70 -5.38 11.79 18.87
C ASN A 70 -4.55 12.29 17.67
N ARG A 71 -3.81 11.38 17.02
CA ARG A 71 -2.89 11.71 15.93
C ARG A 71 -3.61 12.33 14.75
N LEU A 72 -4.78 11.79 14.41
CA LEU A 72 -5.59 12.29 13.30
C LEU A 72 -6.04 13.73 13.53
N THR A 73 -6.58 14.04 14.71
CA THR A 73 -6.99 15.41 15.06
C THR A 73 -5.81 16.36 14.97
N THR A 74 -4.67 15.98 15.56
CA THR A 74 -3.44 16.78 15.51
C THR A 74 -2.94 17.03 14.09
N PHE A 75 -3.06 16.03 13.20
CA PHE A 75 -2.71 16.16 11.80
C PHE A 75 -3.63 17.14 11.06
N LEU A 76 -4.95 17.04 11.27
CA LEU A 76 -5.94 17.92 10.63
C LEU A 76 -5.80 19.38 11.09
N ASP A 77 -5.43 19.60 12.34
CA ASP A 77 -5.19 20.94 12.91
C ASP A 77 -3.88 21.58 12.40
N ARG A 78 -3.05 20.86 11.63
CA ARG A 78 -1.72 21.30 11.17
C ARG A 78 -1.54 21.08 9.67
N PRO A 79 -2.07 21.96 8.80
CA PRO A 79 -2.00 21.80 7.35
C PRO A 79 -0.59 21.62 6.77
N GLY A 80 0.44 22.20 7.41
CA GLY A 80 1.85 22.05 6.99
C GLY A 80 2.51 20.73 7.43
N MET A 81 1.82 19.86 8.17
CA MET A 81 2.40 18.61 8.68
C MET A 81 2.63 17.58 7.57
N LEU A 82 1.81 17.60 6.51
CA LEU A 82 1.89 16.66 5.40
C LEU A 82 3.28 16.64 4.74
N SER A 83 3.89 17.81 4.53
CA SER A 83 5.20 17.93 3.89
C SER A 83 6.35 17.43 4.76
N ARG A 84 6.19 17.41 6.09
CA ARG A 84 7.16 16.81 7.03
C ARG A 84 6.93 15.31 7.18
N LEU A 85 5.67 14.89 7.24
CA LEU A 85 5.29 13.51 7.50
C LEU A 85 5.55 12.59 6.29
N GLN A 86 5.25 13.07 5.07
CA GLN A 86 5.42 12.28 3.85
C GLN A 86 6.85 11.73 3.66
N PRO A 87 7.93 12.53 3.74
CA PRO A 87 9.29 12.01 3.55
C PRO A 87 9.70 11.02 4.65
N LEU A 88 9.31 11.25 5.91
CA LEU A 88 9.60 10.34 7.02
C LEU A 88 8.92 8.97 6.83
N ILE A 89 7.66 8.97 6.42
CA ILE A 89 6.94 7.73 6.08
C ILE A 89 7.62 7.03 4.90
N ALA A 90 7.94 7.77 3.83
CA ALA A 90 8.58 7.18 2.65
C ALA A 90 9.92 6.51 3.02
N ASP A 91 10.78 7.20 3.76
CA ASP A 91 12.06 6.65 4.20
C ASP A 91 11.88 5.45 5.13
N GLY A 92 10.93 5.51 6.07
CA GLY A 92 10.63 4.40 6.98
C GLY A 92 10.10 3.16 6.25
N LEU A 93 9.22 3.33 5.26
CA LEU A 93 8.69 2.21 4.45
C LEU A 93 9.80 1.59 3.60
N LEU A 94 10.71 2.41 3.05
CA LEU A 94 11.88 1.94 2.31
C LEU A 94 12.88 1.23 3.22
N ALA A 95 13.04 1.64 4.47
CA ALA A 95 13.94 0.96 5.41
C ALA A 95 13.35 -0.35 5.95
N SER A 96 12.03 -0.42 6.13
CA SER A 96 11.34 -1.53 6.78
C SER A 96 11.40 -2.84 5.98
N GLN A 97 12.13 -3.83 6.50
CA GLN A 97 12.19 -5.16 5.88
C GLN A 97 10.82 -5.85 5.88
N GLY A 98 10.03 -5.72 6.94
CA GLY A 98 8.69 -6.32 7.01
C GLY A 98 7.70 -5.78 5.97
N VAL A 99 7.95 -4.56 5.46
CA VAL A 99 7.19 -3.97 4.34
C VAL A 99 7.79 -4.38 2.99
N ARG A 100 9.14 -4.40 2.86
CA ARG A 100 9.83 -4.72 1.60
C ARG A 100 9.82 -6.19 1.21
N GLU A 101 9.90 -7.08 2.20
CA GLU A 101 10.05 -8.52 2.04
C GLU A 101 8.97 -9.25 2.85
N PRO A 102 7.68 -9.07 2.48
CA PRO A 102 6.63 -9.84 3.11
C PRO A 102 6.77 -11.32 2.69
N GLY A 103 6.16 -12.22 3.48
CA GLY A 103 6.35 -13.67 3.37
C GLY A 103 6.15 -14.27 1.98
N ARG A 104 6.62 -15.52 1.81
CA ARG A 104 6.67 -16.20 0.51
C ARG A 104 5.29 -16.32 -0.16
N THR A 105 4.24 -16.47 0.64
CA THR A 105 2.85 -16.57 0.18
C THR A 105 2.33 -15.21 -0.26
N PHE A 106 2.66 -14.16 0.49
CA PHE A 106 2.36 -12.78 0.16
C PHE A 106 2.98 -12.31 -1.17
N SER A 107 4.19 -12.79 -1.50
CA SER A 107 4.94 -12.41 -2.71
C SER A 107 4.20 -12.68 -4.03
N LEU A 108 3.24 -13.61 -4.08
CA LEU A 108 2.46 -13.90 -5.29
C LEU A 108 1.52 -12.75 -5.68
N PHE A 109 1.05 -12.00 -4.69
CA PHE A 109 0.06 -10.94 -4.87
C PHE A 109 0.71 -9.57 -5.07
N ILE A 110 1.95 -9.33 -4.59
CA ILE A 110 2.70 -8.07 -4.79
C ILE A 110 2.90 -7.73 -6.28
N TRP A 111 3.07 -8.74 -7.13
CA TRP A 111 3.39 -8.57 -8.56
C TRP A 111 2.21 -8.20 -9.45
N LEU A 112 0.99 -8.15 -8.92
CA LEU A 112 -0.09 -7.50 -9.67
C LEU A 112 0.20 -6.00 -9.61
N ASN A 113 0.09 -5.27 -10.72
CA ASN A 113 0.16 -3.79 -10.70
C ASN A 113 -0.84 -3.16 -9.69
N ASN A 114 -1.80 -3.95 -9.20
CA ASN A 114 -2.78 -3.64 -8.17
C ASN A 114 -2.65 -4.54 -6.91
N GLY A 115 -1.48 -5.12 -6.64
CA GLY A 115 -1.28 -6.21 -5.69
C GLY A 115 -1.72 -5.91 -4.26
N GLY A 116 -1.34 -4.75 -3.74
CA GLY A 116 -1.78 -4.28 -2.42
C GLY A 116 -3.30 -4.21 -2.30
N ILE A 117 -3.97 -3.68 -3.33
CA ILE A 117 -5.43 -3.48 -3.35
C ILE A 117 -6.17 -4.83 -3.34
N VAL A 118 -5.65 -5.82 -4.04
CA VAL A 118 -6.22 -7.19 -4.07
C VAL A 118 -6.20 -7.80 -2.67
N MET A 119 -5.08 -7.64 -1.96
CA MET A 119 -4.92 -8.19 -0.61
C MET A 119 -5.77 -7.44 0.41
N ASP A 120 -5.73 -6.11 0.41
CA ASP A 120 -6.56 -5.30 1.32
C ASP A 120 -8.04 -5.61 1.13
N TRP A 121 -8.49 -5.84 -0.10
CA TRP A 121 -9.87 -6.23 -0.35
C TRP A 121 -10.20 -7.62 0.20
N LEU A 122 -9.37 -8.63 -0.06
CA LEU A 122 -9.54 -9.98 0.49
C LEU A 122 -9.66 -9.96 2.01
N MET A 123 -8.80 -9.19 2.67
CA MET A 123 -8.74 -9.12 4.12
C MET A 123 -9.87 -8.27 4.70
N SER A 124 -10.29 -7.20 4.02
CA SER A 124 -11.43 -6.38 4.47
C SER A 124 -12.78 -7.12 4.46
N GLY A 125 -12.87 -8.21 3.68
CA GLY A 125 -14.06 -9.06 3.61
C GLY A 125 -14.12 -10.17 4.65
N ILE A 126 -13.12 -10.29 5.52
CA ILE A 126 -13.07 -11.29 6.59
C ILE A 126 -13.93 -10.80 7.75
N ASP A 127 -14.80 -11.68 8.26
CA ASP A 127 -15.47 -11.46 9.53
C ASP A 127 -14.45 -11.59 10.68
N PRO A 128 -14.29 -10.57 11.55
CA PRO A 128 -13.41 -10.65 12.71
C PRO A 128 -13.66 -11.89 13.59
N GLU A 129 -14.90 -12.36 13.66
CA GLU A 129 -15.24 -13.56 14.43
C GLU A 129 -14.69 -14.83 13.79
N ASP A 130 -14.53 -14.87 12.46
CA ASP A 130 -13.95 -16.00 11.72
C ASP A 130 -12.42 -15.93 11.63
N ALA A 131 -11.83 -14.81 12.05
CA ALA A 131 -10.40 -14.55 11.96
C ALA A 131 -9.53 -15.46 12.83
N HIS A 132 -10.09 -16.48 13.50
CA HIS A 132 -9.37 -17.54 14.23
C HIS A 132 -9.28 -18.89 13.47
N LEU A 133 -10.02 -19.06 12.36
CA LEU A 133 -10.09 -20.32 11.61
C LEU A 133 -8.81 -20.62 10.80
N ASP A 134 -8.50 -21.89 10.56
CA ASP A 134 -7.34 -22.26 9.70
C ASP A 134 -7.56 -21.89 8.23
N ARG A 135 -8.82 -21.94 7.80
CA ARG A 135 -9.30 -21.51 6.48
C ARG A 135 -10.32 -20.41 6.71
N ILE A 136 -9.86 -19.17 6.60
CA ILE A 136 -10.64 -17.99 6.94
C ILE A 136 -11.50 -17.62 5.73
N PRO A 137 -12.84 -17.69 5.82
CA PRO A 137 -13.72 -17.28 4.75
C PRO A 137 -13.54 -15.80 4.42
N THR A 138 -13.61 -15.47 3.13
CA THR A 138 -13.61 -14.09 2.63
C THR A 138 -14.98 -13.74 2.06
N SER A 139 -15.19 -12.49 1.68
CA SER A 139 -16.40 -12.06 0.95
C SER A 139 -16.42 -12.48 -0.53
N VAL A 140 -15.35 -13.11 -1.04
CA VAL A 140 -15.19 -13.41 -2.47
C VAL A 140 -15.92 -14.70 -2.83
N ILE A 141 -17.01 -14.58 -3.56
CA ILE A 141 -17.82 -15.73 -4.01
C ILE A 141 -17.62 -16.06 -5.50
N SER A 142 -17.06 -15.13 -6.28
CA SER A 142 -16.87 -15.26 -7.73
C SER A 142 -15.55 -14.66 -8.20
N VAL A 143 -14.72 -15.48 -8.84
CA VAL A 143 -13.47 -15.01 -9.48
C VAL A 143 -13.76 -14.05 -10.64
N SER A 144 -14.93 -14.17 -11.27
CA SER A 144 -15.29 -13.34 -12.41
C SER A 144 -15.67 -11.92 -11.98
N GLU A 145 -16.44 -11.78 -10.89
CA GLU A 145 -16.73 -10.48 -10.29
C GLU A 145 -15.46 -9.84 -9.74
N PHE A 146 -14.60 -10.66 -9.11
CA PHE A 146 -13.32 -10.19 -8.61
C PHE A 146 -12.40 -9.66 -9.72
N ALA A 147 -12.32 -10.36 -10.86
CA ALA A 147 -11.56 -9.89 -12.03
C ALA A 147 -12.10 -8.58 -12.60
N HIS A 148 -13.43 -8.45 -12.67
CA HIS A 148 -14.09 -7.24 -13.16
C HIS A 148 -13.76 -6.03 -12.27
N TRP A 149 -13.86 -6.18 -10.95
CA TRP A 149 -13.53 -5.14 -9.99
C TRP A 149 -12.06 -4.70 -10.09
N LEU A 150 -11.15 -5.67 -10.20
CA LEU A 150 -9.70 -5.41 -10.34
C LEU A 150 -9.30 -4.83 -11.70
N LYS A 151 -10.22 -4.75 -12.66
CA LYS A 151 -9.95 -4.41 -14.07
C LYS A 151 -8.83 -5.27 -14.66
N LEU A 152 -8.75 -6.54 -14.25
CA LEU A 152 -7.77 -7.52 -14.73
C LEU A 152 -8.44 -8.50 -15.68
N SER A 153 -7.65 -9.07 -16.61
CA SER A 153 -8.16 -10.17 -17.41
C SER A 153 -8.43 -11.40 -16.54
N ARG A 154 -9.54 -12.09 -16.80
CA ARG A 154 -9.92 -13.32 -16.06
C ARG A 154 -8.81 -14.37 -16.12
N THR A 155 -8.17 -14.54 -17.27
CA THR A 155 -7.07 -15.49 -17.45
C THR A 155 -5.85 -15.15 -16.61
N HIS A 156 -5.48 -13.87 -16.52
CA HIS A 156 -4.35 -13.46 -15.67
C HIS A 156 -4.65 -13.70 -14.20
N LEU A 157 -5.83 -13.29 -13.72
CA LEU A 157 -6.23 -13.50 -12.34
C LEU A 157 -6.32 -14.98 -11.99
N ALA A 158 -6.98 -15.79 -12.84
CA ALA A 158 -7.11 -17.23 -12.63
C ALA A 158 -5.75 -17.91 -12.49
N ARG A 159 -4.78 -17.57 -13.35
CA ARG A 159 -3.41 -18.11 -13.23
C ARG A 159 -2.79 -17.79 -11.87
N LYS A 160 -2.91 -16.55 -11.39
CA LYS A 160 -2.37 -16.14 -10.09
C LYS A 160 -3.05 -16.83 -8.90
N LEU A 161 -4.37 -16.97 -8.96
CA LEU A 161 -5.13 -17.70 -7.95
C LEU A 161 -4.76 -19.19 -7.94
N ASN A 162 -4.51 -19.79 -9.10
CA ASN A 162 -4.05 -21.17 -9.19
C ASN A 162 -2.67 -21.37 -8.54
N ASP A 163 -1.74 -20.43 -8.76
CA ASP A 163 -0.42 -20.45 -8.12
C ASP A 163 -0.54 -20.33 -6.59
N ALA A 164 -1.43 -19.45 -6.10
CA ALA A 164 -1.69 -19.26 -4.67
C ALA A 164 -2.39 -20.47 -4.03
N GLU A 165 -3.34 -21.10 -4.72
CA GLU A 165 -3.98 -22.34 -4.26
C GLU A 165 -2.99 -23.50 -4.20
N ALA A 166 -2.10 -23.64 -5.19
CA ALA A 166 -1.06 -24.66 -5.19
C ALA A 166 -0.08 -24.53 -4.02
N LEU A 167 0.09 -23.31 -3.50
CA LEU A 167 0.86 -23.01 -2.30
C LEU A 167 0.03 -23.08 -1.00
N GLY A 168 -1.24 -23.48 -1.09
CA GLY A 168 -2.14 -23.61 0.06
C GLY A 168 -2.52 -22.27 0.71
N SER A 169 -2.30 -21.17 0.01
CA SER A 169 -2.52 -19.81 0.50
C SER A 169 -3.99 -19.39 0.47
N ILE A 170 -4.70 -19.94 -0.51
CA ILE A 170 -6.13 -19.73 -0.72
C ILE A 170 -6.79 -21.05 -1.12
N GLY A 171 -8.12 -21.06 -1.09
CA GLY A 171 -8.90 -22.09 -1.74
C GLY A 171 -10.38 -21.75 -1.73
N TRP A 172 -11.22 -22.76 -1.93
CA TRP A 172 -12.67 -22.61 -2.01
C TRP A 172 -13.36 -23.54 -1.02
N VAL A 173 -14.47 -23.09 -0.44
CA VAL A 173 -15.31 -23.91 0.46
C VAL A 173 -16.04 -25.01 -0.32
N GLY A 174 -16.36 -24.74 -1.59
CA GLY A 174 -17.01 -25.69 -2.50
C GLY A 174 -16.36 -25.69 -3.88
N GLN A 175 -17.16 -25.51 -4.93
CA GLN A 175 -16.66 -25.50 -6.30
C GLN A 175 -15.66 -24.35 -6.51
N ARG A 176 -14.48 -24.69 -7.02
CA ARG A 176 -13.43 -23.74 -7.38
C ARG A 176 -13.96 -22.64 -8.29
N GLY A 177 -13.74 -21.38 -7.90
CA GLY A 177 -14.12 -20.19 -8.66
C GLY A 177 -15.60 -19.79 -8.59
N HIS A 178 -16.44 -20.62 -7.93
CA HIS A 178 -17.91 -20.48 -7.88
C HIS A 178 -18.47 -20.63 -6.45
N SER A 179 -17.62 -20.55 -5.44
CA SER A 179 -18.00 -20.61 -4.03
C SER A 179 -17.14 -19.64 -3.23
N VAL A 180 -17.45 -19.51 -1.94
CA VAL A 180 -16.69 -18.66 -1.02
C VAL A 180 -15.22 -19.06 -1.06
N MET A 181 -14.37 -18.10 -1.37
CA MET A 181 -12.92 -18.22 -1.26
C MET A 181 -12.53 -18.09 0.21
N TRP A 182 -11.58 -18.90 0.64
CA TRP A 182 -10.92 -18.75 1.93
C TRP A 182 -9.44 -18.43 1.74
N VAL A 183 -8.85 -17.77 2.72
CA VAL A 183 -7.38 -17.59 2.86
C VAL A 183 -6.87 -18.48 3.99
N SER A 184 -5.62 -18.95 3.88
CA SER A 184 -5.02 -19.72 4.97
C SER A 184 -4.65 -18.83 6.15
N ARG A 185 -4.62 -19.41 7.36
CA ARG A 185 -4.07 -18.78 8.57
C ARG A 185 -2.71 -18.13 8.33
N GLN A 186 -1.78 -18.89 7.75
CA GLN A 186 -0.44 -18.40 7.48
C GLN A 186 -0.46 -17.16 6.57
N PHE A 187 -1.27 -17.15 5.53
CA PHE A 187 -1.35 -15.99 4.62
C PHE A 187 -1.92 -14.75 5.34
N PHE A 188 -2.95 -14.95 6.16
CA PHE A 188 -3.50 -13.89 6.99
C PHE A 188 -2.46 -13.32 7.98
N ASP A 189 -1.71 -14.18 8.67
CA ASP A 189 -0.70 -13.74 9.63
C ASP A 189 0.44 -12.98 8.94
N GLU A 190 0.89 -13.43 7.76
CA GLU A 190 1.87 -12.69 6.93
C GLU A 190 1.35 -11.29 6.56
N TYR A 191 0.07 -11.16 6.20
CA TYR A 191 -0.55 -9.87 5.93
C TYR A 191 -0.60 -8.99 7.17
N MET A 192 -0.98 -9.55 8.33
CA MET A 192 -1.05 -8.81 9.60
C MET A 192 0.33 -8.31 10.05
N VAL A 193 1.39 -9.09 9.86
CA VAL A 193 2.78 -8.66 10.14
C VAL A 193 3.19 -7.49 9.26
N MET A 194 2.87 -7.53 7.97
CA MET A 194 3.14 -6.42 7.04
C MET A 194 2.37 -5.16 7.45
N GLN A 195 1.06 -5.27 7.75
CA GLN A 195 0.25 -4.13 8.18
C GLN A 195 0.73 -3.54 9.51
N THR A 196 1.14 -4.39 10.45
CA THR A 196 1.74 -3.95 11.73
C THR A 196 3.03 -3.18 11.47
N SER A 197 3.92 -3.70 10.62
CA SER A 197 5.17 -3.03 10.25
C SER A 197 4.91 -1.68 9.58
N LYS A 198 3.88 -1.59 8.73
CA LYS A 198 3.47 -0.36 8.05
C LYS A 198 2.92 0.68 9.04
N LEU A 199 2.05 0.25 9.95
CA LEU A 199 1.47 1.14 10.97
C LEU A 199 2.54 1.66 11.93
N ALA A 200 3.50 0.81 12.34
CA ALA A 200 4.61 1.22 13.19
C ALA A 200 5.49 2.29 12.52
N VAL A 201 5.72 2.17 11.20
CA VAL A 201 6.43 3.23 10.44
C VAL A 201 5.66 4.53 10.43
N VAL A 202 4.34 4.50 10.23
CA VAL A 202 3.51 5.71 10.22
C VAL A 202 3.48 6.36 11.59
N ASP A 203 3.37 5.56 12.65
CA ASP A 203 3.37 6.02 14.04
C ASP A 203 4.69 6.74 14.39
N LEU A 204 5.82 6.08 14.12
CA LEU A 204 7.15 6.67 14.37
C LEU A 204 7.35 7.96 13.56
N ALA A 205 6.98 7.96 12.28
CA ALA A 205 7.08 9.14 11.43
C ALA A 205 6.20 10.29 11.93
N PHE A 206 5.04 9.98 12.52
CA PHE A 206 4.17 10.98 13.12
C PHE A 206 4.85 11.64 14.32
N ASP A 207 5.39 10.86 15.25
CA ASP A 207 6.11 11.36 16.43
C ASP A 207 7.34 12.20 16.06
N ASP A 208 8.12 11.74 15.09
CA ASP A 208 9.28 12.48 14.57
C ASP A 208 8.85 13.82 13.93
N SER A 209 7.71 13.84 13.24
CA SER A 209 7.18 15.07 12.61
C SER A 209 6.72 16.12 13.63
N LEU A 210 6.37 15.71 14.86
CA LEU A 210 6.06 16.60 15.97
C LEU A 210 7.33 17.24 16.54
N SER A 211 8.38 16.44 16.69
CA SER A 211 9.66 16.86 17.27
C SER A 211 10.37 17.91 16.40
N GLN A 212 10.31 17.75 15.07
CA GLN A 212 10.85 18.74 14.12
C GLN A 212 10.05 20.05 14.05
N GLY A 213 8.83 20.07 14.60
CA GLY A 213 7.98 21.27 14.66
C GLY A 213 8.33 22.26 15.78
N TYR A 214 9.22 21.88 16.71
CA TYR A 214 9.66 22.73 17.83
C TYR A 214 10.97 23.49 17.55
N GLU A 215 11.65 23.22 16.43
CA GLU A 215 12.92 23.85 16.05
C GLU A 215 12.80 24.93 14.96
N SER A 216 11.59 25.42 14.65
CA SER A 216 11.34 26.47 13.64
C SER A 216 10.62 27.68 14.20
#